data_AF-A0A6P9EAI9-F1
#
_entry.id   AF-A0A6P9EAI9-F1
#
_cell.length_a   1.000
_cell.length_b   1.000
_cell.length_c   1.000
_cell.angle_alpha   90.00
_cell.angle_beta   90.00
_cell.angle_gamma   90.00
#
_symmetry.space_group_name_H-M   'P 1'
#
loop_
_entity.id
_entity.type
_entity.pdbx_description
1 polymer ?
#
loop_
_entity_poly.entity_id
_entity_poly.type
_entity_poly.pdbx_seq_one_letter_code
_entity_poly.pdbx_strand_id
1 'polypeptide(L)'
;MSHLNGHNKEQPISNKSRAGHRFPVGYAVMGLLLALLIRVYDYSEHIHPKVILLLYCLHIYLFLEVILAMIAALARALLGVELEPQFNRPYLTSSLQDFWGRRWNLMVTNILRITVYDPIRHAATRVIGHKNLTHSLAVFATFVVSGLMHELVFYYLGRLRPTWEITLFFILHGCCLTVEILLKTCFSGRWRMPRLISGPLTIGFVIVTSFWLFFPQFLRFKADERAFREYAALGEFVNNVTSRIRSTSKFPKMNSR
;
A
#
# COMPACT_ATOMS: atom_id res chain seq x y z
N MET A 1 55.89 -9.09 -16.75
CA MET A 1 56.06 -7.63 -16.83
C MET A 1 55.27 -7.17 -18.05
N SER A 2 54.26 -6.30 -18.05
CA SER A 2 53.58 -5.41 -17.09
C SER A 2 52.36 -4.89 -17.90
N HIS A 3 51.13 -5.23 -17.55
CA HIS A 3 50.20 -4.46 -16.72
C HIS A 3 49.91 -3.01 -17.17
N LEU A 4 48.59 -2.70 -17.23
CA LEU A 4 47.90 -1.41 -17.11
C LEU A 4 47.76 -0.55 -18.38
N ASN A 5 46.69 0.22 -18.64
CA ASN A 5 45.30 0.31 -18.17
C ASN A 5 44.70 1.52 -18.93
N GLY A 6 43.37 1.58 -19.09
CA GLY A 6 42.63 2.85 -19.09
C GLY A 6 42.48 3.62 -20.41
N HIS A 7 41.27 3.63 -20.98
CA HIS A 7 40.25 4.61 -20.55
C HIS A 7 38.90 4.29 -21.20
N ASN A 8 38.05 3.58 -20.44
CA ASN A 8 36.60 3.64 -20.62
C ASN A 8 36.17 5.08 -20.34
N LYS A 9 35.65 5.77 -21.34
CA LYS A 9 34.89 7.01 -21.13
C LYS A 9 33.50 6.62 -20.65
N GLU A 10 33.35 6.51 -19.33
CA GLU A 10 32.03 6.53 -18.70
C GLU A 10 31.42 7.92 -18.93
N GLN A 11 30.35 7.97 -19.72
CA GLN A 11 29.44 9.13 -19.73
C GLN A 11 28.55 9.04 -18.48
N PRO A 12 28.52 10.05 -17.59
CA PRO A 12 27.52 10.10 -16.56
C PRO A 12 26.22 10.62 -17.20
N ILE A 13 25.28 9.73 -17.53
CA ILE A 13 23.90 10.12 -17.80
C ILE A 13 23.26 10.48 -16.45
N SER A 14 23.62 11.66 -15.94
CA SER A 14 22.94 12.34 -14.86
C SER A 14 21.60 12.87 -15.39
N ASN A 15 20.62 11.98 -15.52
CA ASN A 15 19.21 12.39 -15.60
C ASN A 15 18.71 12.74 -14.20
N LYS A 16 19.20 13.85 -13.64
CA LYS A 16 18.50 14.57 -12.58
C LYS A 16 17.28 15.23 -13.23
N SER A 17 16.20 14.46 -13.37
CA SER A 17 14.91 15.03 -13.76
C SER A 17 14.46 16.00 -12.68
N ARG A 18 14.35 17.27 -13.08
CA ARG A 18 13.83 18.42 -12.35
C ARG A 18 12.72 18.04 -11.35
N ALA A 19 13.05 18.02 -10.06
CA ALA A 19 12.09 17.99 -8.97
C ALA A 19 11.43 19.37 -8.85
N GLY A 20 10.52 19.67 -9.78
CA GLY A 20 9.72 20.88 -9.81
C GLY A 20 8.38 20.64 -9.12
N HIS A 21 8.11 21.45 -8.10
CA HIS A 21 6.85 21.68 -7.39
C HIS A 21 5.58 21.44 -8.24
N ARG A 22 5.12 20.20 -8.29
CA ARG A 22 3.74 19.88 -8.63
C ARG A 22 3.24 18.97 -7.54
N PHE A 23 2.34 19.46 -6.69
CA PHE A 23 1.30 18.55 -6.20
C PHE A 23 0.66 18.00 -7.47
N PRO A 24 0.91 16.72 -7.84
CA PRO A 24 0.53 16.27 -9.16
C PRO A 24 -0.99 16.33 -9.23
N VAL A 25 -1.50 16.96 -10.29
CA VAL A 25 -2.94 17.05 -10.63
C VAL A 25 -3.67 15.72 -10.40
N GLY A 26 -2.97 14.59 -10.53
CA GLY A 26 -3.43 13.25 -10.18
C GLY A 26 -4.02 13.11 -8.78
N TYR A 27 -3.41 13.65 -7.72
CA TYR A 27 -3.96 13.52 -6.36
C TYR A 27 -5.21 14.37 -6.15
N ALA A 28 -5.30 15.54 -6.79
CA ALA A 28 -6.52 16.35 -6.79
C ALA A 28 -7.67 15.61 -7.48
N VAL A 29 -7.38 14.96 -8.62
CA VAL A 29 -8.35 14.10 -9.32
C VAL A 29 -8.76 12.91 -8.45
N MET A 30 -7.82 12.24 -7.77
CA MET A 30 -8.14 11.14 -6.85
C MET A 30 -9.00 11.60 -5.67
N GLY A 31 -8.74 12.79 -5.12
CA GLY A 31 -9.58 13.38 -4.08
C GLY A 31 -11.00 13.69 -4.56
N LEU A 32 -11.13 14.22 -5.79
CA LEU A 32 -12.44 14.43 -6.42
C LEU A 32 -13.18 13.11 -6.67
N LEU A 33 -12.48 12.08 -7.16
CA LEU A 33 -13.06 10.75 -7.34
C LEU A 33 -13.52 10.15 -6.01
N LEU A 34 -12.74 10.31 -4.95
CA LEU A 34 -13.13 9.87 -3.61
C LEU A 34 -14.38 10.61 -3.12
N ALA A 35 -14.47 11.92 -3.33
CA ALA A 35 -15.64 12.72 -2.97
C ALA A 35 -16.90 12.31 -3.77
N LEU A 36 -16.75 12.04 -5.06
CA LEU A 36 -17.84 11.51 -5.89
C LEU A 36 -18.28 10.13 -5.40
N LEU A 37 -17.35 9.26 -5.05
CA LEU A 37 -17.63 7.92 -4.55
C LEU A 37 -18.44 7.97 -3.25
N ILE A 38 -18.13 8.91 -2.36
CA ILE A 38 -18.91 9.16 -1.13
C ILE A 38 -20.37 9.54 -1.48
N ARG A 39 -20.58 10.41 -2.47
CA ARG A 39 -21.95 10.77 -2.92
C ARG A 39 -22.70 9.61 -3.57
N VAL A 40 -22.01 8.67 -4.21
CA VAL A 40 -22.65 7.47 -4.75
C VAL A 40 -23.19 6.57 -3.63
N TYR A 41 -22.57 6.55 -2.46
CA TYR A 41 -23.07 5.77 -1.32
C TYR A 41 -24.40 6.30 -0.77
N ASP A 42 -24.73 7.58 -0.96
CA ASP A 42 -26.06 8.13 -0.62
C ASP A 42 -27.19 7.44 -1.42
N TYR A 43 -26.86 6.85 -2.58
CA TYR A 43 -27.78 6.10 -3.43
C TYR A 43 -27.60 4.57 -3.30
N SER A 44 -26.86 4.11 -2.29
CA SER A 44 -26.53 2.69 -2.10
C SER A 44 -27.76 1.78 -2.08
N GLU A 45 -28.90 2.24 -1.56
CA GLU A 45 -30.16 1.47 -1.53
C GLU A 45 -30.67 1.06 -2.92
N HIS A 46 -30.30 1.81 -3.98
CA HIS A 46 -30.73 1.55 -5.36
C HIS A 46 -29.70 0.77 -6.17
N ILE A 47 -28.53 0.47 -5.59
CA ILE A 47 -27.39 -0.14 -6.27
C ILE A 47 -27.29 -1.60 -5.85
N HIS A 48 -27.04 -2.49 -6.82
CA HIS A 48 -26.88 -3.91 -6.53
C HIS A 48 -25.73 -4.14 -5.52
N PRO A 49 -25.88 -4.98 -4.48
CA PRO A 49 -24.89 -5.13 -3.40
C PRO A 49 -23.47 -5.46 -3.85
N LYS A 50 -23.32 -6.30 -4.89
CA LYS A 50 -22.00 -6.62 -5.49
C LYS A 50 -21.30 -5.40 -6.10
N VAL A 51 -22.06 -4.46 -6.67
CA VAL A 51 -21.51 -3.21 -7.23
C VAL A 51 -21.02 -2.32 -6.10
N ILE A 52 -21.78 -2.22 -5.00
CA ILE A 52 -21.35 -1.49 -3.79
C ILE A 52 -20.04 -2.05 -3.26
N LEU A 53 -19.88 -3.37 -3.22
CA LEU A 53 -18.65 -4.02 -2.77
C LEU A 53 -17.45 -3.68 -3.68
N LEU A 54 -17.67 -3.62 -5.00
CA LEU A 54 -16.65 -3.17 -5.96
C LEU A 54 -16.30 -1.69 -5.77
N LEU A 55 -17.28 -0.84 -5.49
CA LEU A 55 -17.04 0.55 -5.14
C LEU A 55 -16.24 0.68 -3.84
N TYR A 56 -16.47 -0.20 -2.85
CA TYR A 56 -15.64 -0.27 -1.64
C TYR A 56 -14.18 -0.67 -1.92
N CYS A 57 -13.91 -1.59 -2.85
CA CYS A 57 -12.53 -1.85 -3.31
C CYS A 57 -11.87 -0.57 -3.82
N LEU A 58 -12.58 0.17 -4.69
CA LEU A 58 -12.06 1.42 -5.24
C LEU A 58 -11.87 2.48 -4.16
N HIS A 59 -12.82 2.58 -3.22
CA HIS A 59 -12.75 3.50 -2.09
C HIS A 59 -11.49 3.27 -1.27
N ILE A 60 -11.26 2.03 -0.82
CA ILE A 60 -10.11 1.69 0.02
C ILE A 60 -8.81 2.02 -0.72
N TYR A 61 -8.72 1.67 -2.01
CA TYR A 61 -7.54 2.00 -2.82
C TYR A 61 -7.29 3.52 -2.88
N LEU A 62 -8.30 4.30 -3.27
CA LEU A 62 -8.18 5.76 -3.38
C LEU A 62 -7.87 6.42 -2.02
N PHE A 63 -8.52 5.95 -0.95
CA PHE A 63 -8.32 6.45 0.39
C PHE A 63 -6.89 6.20 0.89
N LEU A 64 -6.37 4.98 0.72
CA LEU A 64 -4.98 4.63 1.07
C LEU A 64 -3.98 5.48 0.28
N GLU A 65 -4.19 5.63 -1.03
CA GLU A 65 -3.35 6.44 -1.91
C GLU A 65 -3.30 7.90 -1.44
N VAL A 66 -4.45 8.52 -1.18
CA VAL A 66 -4.55 9.92 -0.75
C VAL A 66 -3.90 10.13 0.61
N ILE A 67 -4.18 9.27 1.60
CA ILE A 67 -3.61 9.41 2.95
C ILE A 67 -2.10 9.23 2.94
N LEU A 68 -1.60 8.22 2.24
CA LEU A 68 -0.16 8.00 2.18
C LEU A 68 0.55 9.13 1.43
N ALA A 69 -0.06 9.67 0.36
CA ALA A 69 0.45 10.86 -0.32
C ALA A 69 0.49 12.09 0.60
N MET A 70 -0.54 12.29 1.43
CA MET A 70 -0.58 13.37 2.43
C MET A 70 0.53 13.21 3.48
N ILE A 71 0.73 12.00 4.00
CA ILE A 71 1.83 11.69 4.94
C ILE A 71 3.19 11.95 4.26
N ALA A 72 3.35 11.57 3.00
CA ALA A 72 4.58 11.81 2.25
C ALA A 72 4.86 13.31 2.06
N ALA A 73 3.84 14.09 1.71
CA ALA A 73 3.96 15.54 1.59
C ALA A 73 4.31 16.19 2.92
N LEU A 74 3.72 15.72 4.03
CA LEU A 74 4.01 16.22 5.36
C LEU A 74 5.45 15.91 5.78
N ALA A 75 5.93 14.68 5.59
CA ALA A 75 7.30 14.31 5.88
C ALA A 75 8.30 15.12 5.05
N ARG A 76 7.98 15.39 3.78
CA ARG A 76 8.79 16.29 2.94
C ARG A 76 8.81 17.72 3.47
N ALA A 77 7.67 18.23 3.92
CA ALA A 77 7.57 19.60 4.44
C ALA A 77 8.30 19.78 5.79
N LEU A 78 8.22 18.78 6.67
CA LEU A 78 8.77 18.86 8.03
C LEU A 78 10.24 18.40 8.11
N LEU A 79 10.60 17.36 7.38
CA LEU A 79 11.91 16.69 7.47
C LEU A 79 12.78 16.89 6.22
N GLY A 80 12.22 17.47 5.14
CA GLY A 80 12.92 17.59 3.86
C GLY A 80 13.13 16.25 3.12
N VAL A 81 12.54 15.16 3.61
CA VAL A 81 12.71 13.82 3.05
C VAL A 81 11.64 13.55 1.98
N GLU A 82 12.08 13.16 0.79
CA GLU A 82 11.17 12.74 -0.29
C GLU A 82 10.87 11.24 -0.16
N LEU A 83 9.62 10.91 0.13
CA LEU A 83 9.14 9.53 0.21
C LEU A 83 8.77 9.01 -1.18
N GLU A 84 9.14 7.77 -1.45
CA GLU A 84 8.86 7.10 -2.71
C GLU A 84 7.34 6.84 -2.88
N PRO A 85 6.81 6.84 -4.12
CA PRO A 85 5.39 6.58 -4.37
C PRO A 85 4.94 5.24 -3.76
N GLN A 86 3.82 5.23 -3.06
CA GLN A 86 3.38 4.04 -2.33
C GLN A 86 2.68 3.02 -3.22
N PHE A 87 2.04 3.45 -4.31
CA PHE A 87 1.43 2.57 -5.29
C PHE A 87 1.95 2.87 -6.69
N ASN A 88 2.05 1.83 -7.51
CA ASN A 88 2.49 1.95 -8.90
C ASN A 88 1.50 1.25 -9.84
N ARG A 89 0.39 1.94 -10.11
CA ARG A 89 -0.68 1.50 -11.05
C ARG A 89 -1.02 0.01 -10.88
N PRO A 90 -1.56 -0.40 -9.71
CA PRO A 90 -1.79 -1.82 -9.39
C PRO A 90 -2.70 -2.53 -10.39
N TYR A 91 -3.62 -1.81 -11.03
CA TYR A 91 -4.50 -2.31 -12.09
C TYR A 91 -3.77 -2.75 -13.37
N LEU A 92 -2.52 -2.34 -13.59
CA LEU A 92 -1.66 -2.78 -14.71
C LEU A 92 -0.80 -3.99 -14.35
N THR A 93 -1.14 -4.72 -13.28
CA THR A 93 -0.40 -5.90 -12.88
C THR A 93 -0.42 -6.98 -13.97
N SER A 94 0.68 -7.71 -14.08
CA SER A 94 0.80 -8.85 -14.99
C SER A 94 0.78 -10.20 -14.27
N SER A 95 0.95 -10.24 -12.95
CA SER A 95 0.91 -11.45 -12.14
C SER A 95 0.76 -11.13 -10.65
N LEU A 96 0.53 -12.12 -9.79
CA LEU A 96 0.38 -11.87 -8.35
C LEU A 96 1.69 -11.35 -7.74
N GLN A 97 2.82 -11.87 -8.22
CA GLN A 97 4.16 -11.38 -7.88
C GLN A 97 4.38 -9.90 -8.26
N ASP A 98 3.91 -9.48 -9.44
CA ASP A 98 4.01 -8.09 -9.88
C ASP A 98 3.11 -7.17 -9.04
N PHE A 99 1.91 -7.65 -8.69
CA PHE A 99 0.96 -6.91 -7.85
C PHE A 99 1.56 -6.61 -6.46
N TRP A 100 1.89 -7.65 -5.69
CA TRP A 100 2.36 -7.48 -4.31
C TRP A 100 3.81 -6.98 -4.22
N GLY A 101 4.67 -7.36 -5.16
CA GLY A 101 6.10 -7.04 -5.09
C GLY A 101 6.48 -5.68 -5.65
N ARG A 102 5.69 -5.10 -6.56
CA ARG A 102 6.10 -3.92 -7.35
C ARG A 102 5.05 -2.84 -7.55
N ARG A 103 3.80 -3.08 -7.12
CA ARG A 103 2.71 -2.16 -7.43
C ARG A 103 1.81 -1.81 -6.25
N TRP A 104 1.67 -2.71 -5.29
CA TRP A 104 0.86 -2.54 -4.10
C TRP A 104 1.73 -2.20 -2.88
N ASN A 105 1.45 -1.04 -2.26
CA ASN A 105 2.06 -0.57 -1.01
C ASN A 105 3.58 -0.81 -0.89
N LEU A 106 4.34 -0.15 -1.76
CA LEU A 106 5.80 -0.28 -1.87
C LEU A 106 6.54 0.05 -0.58
N MET A 107 5.99 0.95 0.23
CA MET A 107 6.54 1.27 1.55
C MET A 107 6.53 0.04 2.46
N VAL A 108 5.37 -0.62 2.60
CA VAL A 108 5.25 -1.84 3.43
C VAL A 108 6.09 -2.97 2.83
N THR A 109 6.08 -3.14 1.51
CA THR A 109 6.89 -4.15 0.84
C THR A 109 8.39 -3.95 1.09
N ASN A 110 8.89 -2.71 1.07
CA ASN A 110 10.29 -2.40 1.38
C ASN A 110 10.63 -2.66 2.85
N ILE A 111 9.75 -2.28 3.78
CA ILE A 111 9.95 -2.55 5.21
C ILE A 111 9.99 -4.06 5.47
N LEU A 112 9.02 -4.81 4.96
CA LEU A 112 8.96 -6.26 5.09
C LEU A 112 10.15 -6.95 4.42
N ARG A 113 10.66 -6.37 3.33
CA ARG A 113 11.84 -6.89 2.65
C ARG A 113 13.06 -6.91 3.58
N ILE A 114 13.33 -5.78 4.22
CA ILE A 114 14.50 -5.61 5.09
C ILE A 114 14.30 -6.35 6.43
N THR A 115 13.09 -6.35 6.96
CA THR A 115 12.80 -6.87 8.32
C THR A 115 12.52 -8.37 8.36
N VAL A 116 11.94 -8.94 7.30
CA VAL A 116 11.48 -10.34 7.28
C VAL A 116 12.14 -11.11 6.15
N TYR A 117 11.95 -10.67 4.90
CA TYR A 117 12.35 -11.44 3.73
C TYR A 117 13.87 -11.68 3.68
N ASP A 118 14.70 -10.64 3.77
CA ASP A 118 16.16 -10.77 3.66
C ASP A 118 16.73 -11.60 4.82
N PRO A 119 16.38 -11.35 6.10
CA PRO A 119 16.81 -12.19 7.22
C PRO A 119 16.44 -13.68 7.06
N ILE A 120 15.19 -13.97 6.70
CA ILE A 120 14.71 -15.35 6.51
C ILE A 120 15.41 -15.99 5.33
N ARG A 121 15.58 -15.27 4.22
CA ARG A 121 16.30 -15.77 3.05
C ARG A 121 17.74 -16.09 3.39
N HIS A 122 18.43 -15.22 4.13
CA HIS A 122 19.82 -15.46 4.54
C HIS A 122 19.94 -16.67 5.46
N ALA A 123 19.06 -16.80 6.46
CA ALA A 123 19.02 -17.95 7.36
C ALA A 123 18.71 -19.25 6.59
N ALA A 124 17.67 -19.24 5.77
CA ALA A 124 17.27 -20.40 4.97
C ALA A 124 18.35 -20.81 3.96
N THR A 125 19.07 -19.86 3.36
CA THR A 125 20.17 -20.17 2.44
C THR A 125 21.30 -20.93 3.12
N ARG A 126 21.59 -20.63 4.39
CA ARG A 126 22.61 -21.35 5.17
C ARG A 126 22.20 -22.79 5.49
N VAL A 127 20.91 -23.04 5.67
CA VAL A 127 20.37 -24.36 6.07
C VAL A 127 20.08 -25.25 4.85
N ILE A 128 19.39 -24.69 3.85
CA ILE A 128 18.82 -25.44 2.72
C ILE A 128 19.76 -25.43 1.51
N GLY A 129 20.55 -24.36 1.30
CA GLY A 129 21.46 -24.21 0.16
C GLY A 129 20.80 -24.01 -1.22
N HIS A 130 19.50 -24.29 -1.38
CA HIS A 130 18.80 -24.18 -2.66
C HIS A 130 18.16 -22.79 -2.88
N LYS A 131 18.68 -22.03 -3.85
CA LYS A 131 18.30 -20.62 -4.09
C LYS A 131 16.80 -20.39 -4.37
N ASN A 132 16.15 -21.28 -5.13
CA ASN A 132 14.73 -21.11 -5.48
C ASN A 132 13.83 -21.42 -4.29
N LEU A 133 14.12 -22.50 -3.56
CA LEU A 133 13.34 -22.89 -2.39
C LEU A 133 13.46 -21.87 -1.26
N THR A 134 14.66 -21.32 -1.06
CA THR A 134 14.92 -20.27 -0.05
C THR A 134 14.22 -18.96 -0.38
N HIS A 135 14.16 -18.59 -1.67
CA HIS A 135 13.37 -17.44 -2.13
C HIS A 135 11.87 -17.65 -1.83
N SER A 136 11.31 -18.77 -2.28
CA SER A 136 9.90 -19.12 -2.05
C SER A 136 9.53 -19.13 -0.56
N LEU A 137 10.38 -19.72 0.29
CA LEU A 137 10.17 -19.75 1.74
C LEU A 137 10.17 -18.35 2.36
N ALA A 138 11.12 -17.51 1.98
CA ALA A 138 11.21 -16.14 2.50
C ALA A 138 9.99 -15.30 2.08
N VAL A 139 9.51 -15.47 0.85
CA VAL A 139 8.28 -14.84 0.37
C VAL A 139 7.08 -15.31 1.19
N PHE A 140 6.89 -16.63 1.34
CA PHE A 140 5.77 -17.16 2.12
C PHE A 140 5.78 -16.65 3.56
N ALA A 141 6.93 -16.68 4.23
CA ALA A 141 7.07 -16.17 5.59
C ALA A 141 6.77 -14.67 5.70
N THR A 142 7.13 -13.89 4.68
CA THR A 142 6.78 -12.46 4.61
C THR A 142 5.27 -12.23 4.60
N PHE A 143 4.53 -13.06 3.85
CA PHE A 143 3.06 -13.01 3.83
C PHE A 143 2.45 -13.41 5.18
N VAL A 144 3.01 -14.43 5.85
CA VAL A 144 2.56 -14.82 7.20
C VAL A 144 2.73 -13.66 8.18
N VAL A 145 3.92 -13.05 8.24
CA VAL A 145 4.18 -11.91 9.14
C VAL A 145 3.28 -10.72 8.79
N SER A 146 3.11 -10.43 7.50
CA SER A 146 2.18 -9.38 7.04
C SER A 146 0.75 -9.66 7.52
N GLY A 147 0.26 -10.90 7.39
CA GLY A 147 -1.08 -11.29 7.84
C GLY A 147 -1.29 -11.07 9.34
N LEU A 148 -0.32 -11.50 10.15
CA LEU A 148 -0.35 -11.29 11.60
C LEU A 148 -0.33 -9.80 11.98
N MET A 149 0.47 -9.00 11.29
CA MET A 149 0.51 -7.55 11.50
C MET A 149 -0.84 -6.90 11.15
N HIS A 150 -1.50 -7.32 10.07
CA HIS A 150 -2.82 -6.79 9.72
C HIS A 150 -3.88 -7.22 10.73
N GLU A 151 -3.85 -8.47 11.21
CA GLU A 151 -4.73 -8.92 12.29
C GLU A 151 -4.56 -8.06 13.55
N LEU A 152 -3.31 -7.75 13.91
CA LEU A 152 -2.99 -6.90 15.05
C LEU A 152 -3.47 -5.46 14.87
N VAL A 153 -3.32 -4.89 13.68
CA VAL A 153 -3.86 -3.56 13.33
C VAL A 153 -5.37 -3.54 13.48
N PHE A 154 -6.08 -4.55 12.95
CA PHE A 154 -7.53 -4.66 13.08
C PHE A 154 -7.95 -4.87 14.55
N TYR A 155 -7.18 -5.63 15.32
CA TYR A 155 -7.40 -5.82 16.75
C TYR A 155 -7.28 -4.50 17.52
N TYR A 156 -6.21 -3.72 17.31
CA TYR A 156 -6.02 -2.46 18.05
C TYR A 156 -6.97 -1.36 17.62
N LEU A 157 -7.23 -1.22 16.32
CA LEU A 157 -8.17 -0.23 15.82
C LEU A 157 -9.61 -0.61 16.19
N GLY A 158 -9.98 -1.88 15.99
CA GLY A 158 -11.33 -2.38 16.23
C GLY A 158 -11.69 -2.70 17.66
N ARG A 159 -10.70 -3.06 18.50
CA ARG A 159 -10.93 -3.72 19.80
C ARG A 159 -11.85 -4.94 19.69
N LEU A 160 -11.92 -5.55 18.50
CA LEU A 160 -12.68 -6.76 18.22
C LEU A 160 -11.78 -7.98 18.31
N ARG A 161 -12.34 -9.13 18.69
CA ARG A 161 -11.56 -10.38 18.75
C ARG A 161 -11.03 -10.76 17.35
N PRO A 162 -9.76 -11.18 17.24
CA PRO A 162 -9.18 -11.61 15.98
C PRO A 162 -9.92 -12.87 15.49
N THR A 163 -10.33 -12.85 14.22
CA THR A 163 -11.02 -13.96 13.55
C THR A 163 -10.08 -14.77 12.68
N TRP A 164 -8.86 -14.27 12.45
CA TRP A 164 -7.85 -14.87 11.58
C TRP A 164 -8.21 -14.88 10.10
N GLU A 165 -9.35 -14.34 9.69
CA GLU A 165 -9.75 -14.26 8.28
C GLU A 165 -8.80 -13.36 7.48
N ILE A 166 -8.33 -12.25 8.08
CA ILE A 166 -7.33 -11.37 7.48
C ILE A 166 -6.00 -12.10 7.35
N THR A 167 -5.57 -12.80 8.39
CA THR A 167 -4.35 -13.62 8.31
C THR A 167 -4.47 -14.69 7.22
N LEU A 168 -5.63 -15.36 7.10
CA LEU A 168 -5.90 -16.36 6.08
C LEU A 168 -5.85 -15.78 4.66
N PHE A 169 -6.34 -14.56 4.46
CA PHE A 169 -6.19 -13.84 3.19
C PHE A 169 -4.71 -13.75 2.79
N PHE A 170 -3.83 -13.26 3.67
CA PHE A 170 -2.41 -13.16 3.35
C PHE A 170 -1.74 -14.52 3.17
N ILE A 171 -2.10 -15.54 3.97
CA ILE A 171 -1.57 -16.90 3.80
C ILE A 171 -1.97 -17.47 2.43
N LEU A 172 -3.23 -17.34 2.02
CA LEU A 172 -3.72 -17.81 0.73
C LEU A 172 -2.93 -17.13 -0.41
N HIS A 173 -2.78 -15.81 -0.34
CA HIS A 173 -2.00 -15.05 -1.33
C HIS A 173 -0.52 -15.46 -1.33
N GLY A 174 0.08 -15.69 -0.17
CA GLY A 174 1.46 -16.17 -0.03
C GLY A 174 1.67 -17.56 -0.62
N CYS A 175 0.72 -18.48 -0.41
CA CYS A 175 0.71 -19.81 -1.03
C CYS A 175 0.61 -19.71 -2.56
N CYS A 176 -0.38 -18.99 -3.07
CA CYS A 176 -0.58 -18.81 -4.51
C CYS A 176 0.63 -18.18 -5.19
N LEU A 177 1.25 -17.16 -4.56
CA LEU A 177 2.42 -16.48 -5.10
C LEU A 177 3.67 -17.37 -5.04
N THR A 178 3.80 -18.20 -4.00
CA THR A 178 4.87 -19.20 -3.91
C THR A 178 4.73 -20.27 -5.01
N VAL A 179 3.51 -20.75 -5.26
CA VAL A 179 3.22 -21.66 -6.37
C VAL A 179 3.52 -20.99 -7.71
N GLU A 180 3.13 -19.72 -7.90
CA GLU A 180 3.44 -18.95 -9.11
C GLU A 180 4.96 -18.87 -9.35
N ILE A 181 5.76 -18.61 -8.32
CA ILE A 181 7.22 -18.59 -8.38
C ILE A 181 7.76 -19.97 -8.78
N LEU A 182 7.30 -21.03 -8.12
CA LEU A 182 7.74 -22.41 -8.40
C LEU A 182 7.40 -22.81 -9.84
N LEU A 183 6.18 -22.55 -10.29
CA LEU A 183 5.76 -22.78 -11.68
C LEU A 183 6.63 -22.00 -12.67
N LYS A 184 6.89 -20.71 -12.42
CA LYS A 184 7.78 -19.91 -13.26
C LYS A 184 9.21 -20.47 -13.31
N THR A 185 9.71 -21.03 -12.21
CA THR A 185 11.03 -21.66 -12.20
C THR A 185 11.06 -22.99 -12.95
N CYS A 186 10.03 -23.84 -12.81
CA CYS A 186 9.94 -25.14 -13.48
C CYS A 186 9.66 -25.02 -14.98
N PHE A 187 8.83 -24.07 -15.39
CA PHE A 187 8.40 -23.87 -16.78
C PHE A 187 9.23 -22.81 -17.52
N SER A 188 10.42 -22.49 -17.01
CA SER A 188 11.31 -21.43 -17.48
C SER A 188 11.71 -21.59 -18.96
N GLY A 189 10.89 -21.03 -19.86
CA GLY A 189 11.19 -20.89 -21.29
C GLY A 189 10.02 -21.21 -22.24
N ARG A 190 9.04 -22.04 -21.83
CA ARG A 190 8.01 -22.56 -22.75
C ARG A 190 6.64 -21.90 -22.64
N TRP A 191 6.28 -21.36 -21.48
CA TRP A 191 4.94 -20.82 -21.25
C TRP A 191 5.01 -19.43 -20.60
N ARG A 192 4.84 -18.38 -21.39
CA ARG A 192 4.62 -17.02 -20.87
C ARG A 192 3.17 -16.67 -21.15
N MET A 193 2.37 -16.59 -20.08
CA MET A 193 0.97 -16.19 -20.21
C MET A 193 0.90 -14.73 -20.72
N PRO A 194 0.11 -14.43 -21.76
CA PRO A 194 -0.05 -13.08 -22.26
C PRO A 194 -0.53 -12.15 -21.14
N ARG A 195 0.08 -10.97 -21.02
CA ARG A 195 -0.25 -9.97 -19.98
C ARG A 195 -1.73 -9.58 -19.97
N LEU A 196 -2.37 -9.64 -21.14
CA LEU A 196 -3.79 -9.33 -21.32
C LEU A 196 -4.71 -10.34 -20.63
N ILE A 197 -4.24 -11.58 -20.38
CA ILE A 197 -5.02 -12.62 -19.70
C ILE A 197 -4.62 -12.67 -18.23
N SER A 198 -3.31 -12.66 -17.95
CA SER A 198 -2.82 -12.81 -16.58
C SER A 198 -3.12 -11.60 -15.69
N GLY A 199 -3.19 -10.40 -16.27
CA GLY A 199 -3.53 -9.18 -15.53
C GLY A 199 -4.96 -9.20 -14.99
N PRO A 200 -6.00 -9.30 -15.83
CA PRO A 200 -7.39 -9.42 -15.38
C PRO A 200 -7.62 -10.60 -14.46
N LEU A 201 -6.97 -11.74 -14.70
CA LEU A 201 -7.04 -12.90 -13.82
C LEU A 201 -6.49 -12.59 -12.42
N THR A 202 -5.34 -11.91 -12.33
CA THR A 202 -4.73 -11.51 -11.05
C THR A 202 -5.63 -10.53 -10.31
N ILE A 203 -6.15 -9.51 -11.01
CA ILE A 203 -7.04 -8.52 -10.40
C ILE A 203 -8.35 -9.16 -9.94
N GLY A 204 -8.95 -10.02 -10.77
CA GLY A 204 -10.14 -10.78 -10.41
C GLY A 204 -9.91 -11.67 -9.19
N PHE A 205 -8.78 -12.37 -9.13
CA PHE A 205 -8.39 -13.18 -7.97
C PHE A 205 -8.30 -12.32 -6.70
N VAL A 206 -7.58 -11.19 -6.76
CA VAL A 206 -7.44 -10.26 -5.62
C VAL A 206 -8.80 -9.70 -5.17
N ILE A 207 -9.68 -9.32 -6.10
CA ILE A 207 -11.01 -8.79 -5.77
C ILE A 207 -11.86 -9.87 -5.10
N VAL A 208 -11.89 -11.08 -5.66
CA VAL A 208 -12.70 -12.19 -5.14
C VAL A 208 -12.22 -12.60 -3.74
N THR A 209 -10.92 -12.77 -3.53
CA THR A 209 -10.38 -13.11 -2.20
C THR A 209 -10.57 -11.97 -1.20
N SER A 210 -10.53 -10.71 -1.65
CA SER A 210 -10.82 -9.55 -0.82
C SER A 210 -12.29 -9.55 -0.39
N PHE A 211 -13.23 -9.81 -1.30
CA PHE A 211 -14.67 -9.95 -1.01
C PHE A 211 -14.94 -11.07 -0.01
N TRP A 212 -14.19 -12.16 -0.10
CA TRP A 212 -14.40 -13.32 0.74
C TRP A 212 -13.81 -13.19 2.14
N LEU A 213 -12.56 -12.71 2.27
CA LEU A 213 -11.81 -12.79 3.54
C LEU A 213 -11.49 -11.42 4.15
N PHE A 214 -11.41 -10.37 3.33
CA PHE A 214 -10.99 -9.05 3.80
C PHE A 214 -12.18 -8.15 4.18
N PHE A 215 -13.16 -8.02 3.29
CA PHE A 215 -14.31 -7.13 3.51
C PHE A 215 -15.23 -7.52 4.65
N PRO A 216 -15.52 -8.82 4.92
CA PRO A 216 -16.37 -9.17 6.06
C PRO A 216 -15.84 -8.60 7.38
N GLN A 217 -14.51 -8.64 7.58
CA GLN A 217 -13.88 -8.09 8.77
C GLN A 217 -13.81 -6.55 8.74
N PHE A 218 -13.55 -5.95 7.57
CA PHE A 218 -13.56 -4.49 7.40
C PHE A 218 -14.93 -3.89 7.71
N LEU A 219 -16.01 -4.50 7.20
CA LEU A 219 -17.39 -4.07 7.43
C LEU A 219 -17.83 -4.36 8.87
N ARG A 220 -17.41 -5.48 9.47
CA ARG A 220 -17.69 -5.80 10.88
C ARG A 220 -17.10 -4.75 11.84
N PHE A 221 -15.94 -4.20 11.49
CA PHE A 221 -15.30 -3.14 12.25
C PHE A 221 -16.03 -1.77 12.10
N LYS A 222 -16.94 -1.61 11.12
CA LYS A 222 -17.48 -0.27 10.73
C LYS A 222 -16.33 0.74 10.58
N ALA A 223 -15.27 0.27 9.93
CA ALA A 223 -13.99 0.96 9.84
C ALA A 223 -14.14 2.36 9.25
N ASP A 224 -15.02 2.48 8.26
CA ASP A 224 -15.45 3.70 7.61
C ASP A 224 -16.13 4.66 8.59
N GLU A 225 -17.20 4.25 9.27
CA GLU A 225 -17.93 5.11 10.22
C GLU A 225 -17.02 5.63 11.35
N ARG A 226 -16.11 4.77 11.84
CA ARG A 226 -15.20 5.15 12.90
C ARG A 226 -14.08 6.07 12.41
N ALA A 227 -13.48 5.79 11.26
CA ALA A 227 -12.48 6.67 10.67
C ALA A 227 -13.09 8.05 10.40
N PHE A 228 -14.30 8.15 9.84
CA PHE A 228 -14.99 9.42 9.64
C PHE A 228 -15.23 10.19 10.94
N ARG A 229 -15.64 9.51 12.02
CA ARG A 229 -15.77 10.14 13.35
C ARG A 229 -14.45 10.66 13.89
N GLU A 230 -13.37 9.88 13.78
CA GLU A 230 -12.05 10.28 14.26
C GLU A 230 -11.49 11.46 13.43
N TYR A 231 -11.70 11.47 12.11
CA TYR A 231 -11.36 12.62 11.26
C TYR A 231 -12.18 13.87 11.59
N ALA A 232 -13.49 13.73 11.83
CA ALA A 232 -14.33 14.84 12.25
C ALA A 232 -13.86 15.43 13.58
N ALA A 233 -13.54 14.58 14.56
CA ALA A 233 -13.01 15.01 15.85
C ALA A 233 -11.64 15.72 15.73
N LEU A 234 -10.74 15.23 14.87
CA LEU A 234 -9.48 15.91 14.57
C LEU A 234 -9.71 17.26 13.88
N GLY A 235 -10.66 17.34 12.96
CA GLY A 235 -11.06 18.59 12.30
C GLY A 235 -11.60 19.62 13.30
N GLU A 236 -12.47 19.20 14.21
CA GLU A 236 -12.97 20.05 15.30
C GLU A 236 -11.83 20.50 16.24
N PHE A 237 -10.92 19.59 16.60
CA PHE A 237 -9.76 19.93 17.41
C PHE A 237 -8.87 21.00 16.75
N VAL A 238 -8.55 20.83 15.47
CA VAL A 238 -7.75 21.81 14.72
C VAL A 238 -8.48 23.15 14.60
N ASN A 239 -9.79 23.14 14.35
CA ASN A 239 -10.60 24.35 14.30
C ASN A 239 -10.61 25.07 15.65
N ASN A 240 -10.72 24.33 16.76
CA ASN A 240 -10.70 24.87 18.12
C ASN A 240 -9.32 25.45 18.50
N VAL A 241 -8.23 24.80 18.10
CA VAL A 241 -6.87 25.32 18.30
C VAL A 241 -6.64 26.57 17.46
N THR A 242 -7.07 26.56 16.19
CA THR A 242 -6.90 27.69 15.27
C THR A 242 -7.74 28.89 15.70
N SER A 243 -8.97 28.68 16.18
CA SER A 243 -9.85 29.73 16.69
C SER A 243 -9.29 30.34 17.98
N ARG A 244 -8.72 29.52 18.88
CA ARG A 244 -7.99 30.00 20.06
C ARG A 244 -6.77 30.83 19.68
N ILE A 245 -5.90 30.35 18.81
CA ILE A 245 -4.70 31.11 18.38
C ILE A 245 -5.10 32.46 17.76
N ARG A 246 -6.17 32.49 16.96
CA ARG A 246 -6.71 33.71 16.34
C ARG A 246 -7.35 34.66 17.36
N SER A 247 -7.93 34.16 18.45
CA SER A 247 -8.46 35.02 19.51
C SER A 247 -7.35 35.61 20.38
N THR A 248 -6.29 34.85 20.67
CA THR A 248 -5.12 35.35 21.42
C THR A 248 -4.30 36.36 20.61
N SER A 249 -4.20 36.20 19.28
CA SER A 249 -3.50 37.17 18.41
C SER A 249 -4.26 38.48 18.19
N LYS A 250 -5.55 38.53 18.53
CA LYS A 250 -6.39 39.74 18.49
C LYS A 250 -6.27 40.65 19.72
N PHE A 251 -5.46 40.30 20.71
CA PHE A 251 -5.10 41.21 21.82
C PHE A 251 -3.70 41.81 21.59
N PRO A 252 -3.58 42.99 20.95
CA PRO A 252 -2.33 43.73 20.94
C PRO A 252 -2.17 44.51 22.26
N LYS A 253 -0.99 44.34 22.87
CA LYS A 253 -0.30 45.21 23.85
C LYS A 253 -1.16 46.32 24.48
N MET A 254 -1.59 46.10 25.73
CA MET A 254 -1.98 47.20 26.60
C MET A 254 -0.71 47.96 27.01
N ASN A 255 -0.70 49.26 26.72
CA ASN A 255 0.41 50.20 26.87
C ASN A 255 1.09 50.13 28.26
N SER A 256 2.42 50.11 28.24
CA SER A 256 3.24 50.62 29.33
C SER A 256 3.11 52.14 29.41
N ARG A 257 2.61 52.65 30.53
CA ARG A 257 2.97 53.95 31.10
C ARG A 257 3.11 53.79 32.59
#